data_AF-R5M9G1-F1
#
_entry.id   AF-R5M9G1-F1
#
_cell.length_a   1.000
_cell.length_b   1.000
_cell.length_c   1.000
_cell.angle_alpha   90.00
_cell.angle_beta   90.00
_cell.angle_gamma   90.00
#
_symmetry.space_group_name_H-M   'P 1'
#
loop_
_entity.id
_entity.type
_entity.pdbx_description
1 polymer ?
#
loop_
_entity_poly.entity_id
_entity_poly.type
_entity_poly.pdbx_seq_one_letter_code
_entity_poly.pdbx_strand_id
1 'polypeptide(L)'
;MKNKKIASILLALTICIQNTACMQVKNGGNEISSSVVASSFDNTSEVLEDEDDEEDITKTLQFFLDELSKVKGIEDKIEFSNEEIENYLNTDDAIKCTDKTKWDFETLFAKIEENSNQYALDHPEVHSVFDLYYVDNYASSDDERYYNLEIMQGIRDGIISEIQTAIANNDQHQLHQFSTLKIVFNNSLFKNDLSTTTGLYTNTDNLVEISIDAIKSVYDEYKDCNYKTFLNDAAKLVVMHEMNHAKEWACQDEIENGKSIKFDVRNGDFISTFLEANAENDLYYGKLKDKNPAYRYHDDSNDIAYLQAKLYGNYCEFENLIACINAFDSNTDISEFYDAIYNNDKNKIYTMLNASTDEEKILINKIMYSFDAFYGRNDYFQKISQLYNFSDEFTDEEYFKFIDTLGNMEYVDILKLSIKNLILYNETNNDLSLKENLILYNFYLNKIVTSATLRDYSDDFTTTDYYLYAELYQGVKQIEDIFFRYLSKRYDISLNDIYLQYNEKDNDEDWLISFNDYFVGGVNRTTIKNLLEKFPKLKMLSVPNYNCYKALESAVNGDEYYDETGYGAKSKLNLRHLS
;
A
#
# COMPACT_ATOMS: atom_id res chain seq x y z
N MET A 1 70.12 -16.12 0.84
CA MET A 1 69.79 -15.60 -0.51
C MET A 1 68.28 -15.41 -0.77
N LYS A 2 67.35 -16.07 -0.08
CA LYS A 2 65.90 -15.84 -0.22
C LYS A 2 65.40 -14.51 0.41
N ASN A 3 65.93 -14.09 1.56
CA ASN A 3 65.43 -12.90 2.27
C ASN A 3 65.83 -11.55 1.62
N LYS A 4 66.86 -11.52 0.75
CA LYS A 4 67.21 -10.30 0.00
C LYS A 4 66.26 -10.03 -1.17
N LYS A 5 65.62 -11.05 -1.76
CA LYS A 5 64.64 -10.87 -2.85
C LYS A 5 63.29 -10.33 -2.33
N ILE A 6 62.86 -10.74 -1.15
CA ILE A 6 61.60 -10.28 -0.53
C ILE A 6 61.73 -8.81 -0.09
N ALA A 7 62.87 -8.42 0.50
CA ALA A 7 63.13 -7.03 0.86
C ALA A 7 63.22 -6.09 -0.37
N SER A 8 63.80 -6.55 -1.48
CA SER A 8 63.83 -5.77 -2.73
C SER A 8 62.46 -5.63 -3.40
N ILE A 9 61.58 -6.64 -3.27
CA ILE A 9 60.21 -6.58 -3.79
C ILE A 9 59.33 -5.66 -2.92
N LEU A 10 59.46 -5.73 -1.60
CA LEU A 10 58.76 -4.82 -0.68
C LEU A 10 59.22 -3.37 -0.86
N LEU A 11 60.53 -3.12 -1.01
CA LEU A 11 61.04 -1.77 -1.27
C LEU A 11 60.59 -1.22 -2.64
N ALA A 12 60.49 -2.08 -3.67
CA ALA A 12 59.96 -1.69 -4.98
C ALA A 12 58.45 -1.37 -4.92
N LEU A 13 57.66 -2.14 -4.16
CA LEU A 13 56.24 -1.87 -3.92
C LEU A 13 56.01 -0.59 -3.11
N THR A 14 56.82 -0.30 -2.10
CA THR A 14 56.73 0.96 -1.34
C THR A 14 57.11 2.17 -2.19
N ILE A 15 58.11 2.05 -3.08
CA ILE A 15 58.49 3.13 -4.00
C ILE A 15 57.42 3.34 -5.09
N CYS A 16 56.72 2.28 -5.54
CA CYS A 16 55.60 2.42 -6.48
C CYS A 16 54.36 3.08 -5.83
N ILE A 17 54.05 2.75 -4.58
CA ILE A 17 52.90 3.33 -3.84
C ILE A 17 53.17 4.77 -3.40
N GLN A 18 54.43 5.13 -3.10
CA GLN A 18 54.77 6.52 -2.74
C GLN A 18 54.92 7.46 -3.96
N ASN A 19 55.15 6.93 -5.17
CA ASN A 19 55.25 7.74 -6.39
C ASN A 19 53.91 8.01 -7.10
N THR A 20 52.81 7.35 -6.72
CA THR A 20 51.45 7.69 -7.19
C THR A 20 50.76 8.76 -6.34
N ALA A 21 51.33 9.16 -5.19
CA ALA A 21 50.78 10.19 -4.32
C ALA A 21 51.47 11.58 -4.44
N CYS A 22 52.39 11.78 -5.39
CA CYS A 22 53.11 13.05 -5.53
C CYS A 22 53.52 13.39 -6.98
N MET A 23 52.55 13.58 -7.87
CA MET A 23 52.63 14.47 -9.06
C MET A 23 51.20 14.94 -9.34
N GLN A 24 50.79 16.19 -9.04
CA GLN A 24 51.10 17.36 -9.87
C GLN A 24 51.11 18.67 -9.06
N VAL A 25 52.10 19.50 -9.38
CA VAL A 25 52.21 20.91 -9.03
C VAL A 25 51.62 21.77 -10.15
N LYS A 26 50.71 22.68 -9.75
CA LYS A 26 50.39 24.05 -10.24
C LYS A 26 50.75 24.50 -11.67
N ASN A 27 49.72 24.99 -12.39
CA ASN A 27 49.49 26.36 -12.92
C ASN A 27 48.49 26.31 -14.11
N GLY A 28 47.37 27.04 -14.19
CA GLY A 28 46.76 28.05 -13.33
C GLY A 28 45.40 28.56 -13.88
N GLY A 29 44.69 29.35 -13.08
CA GLY A 29 43.76 30.40 -13.52
C GLY A 29 42.25 30.06 -13.61
N ASN A 30 41.52 30.02 -12.49
CA ASN A 30 40.55 31.04 -12.05
C ASN A 30 39.57 30.49 -11.01
N GLU A 31 39.36 31.30 -9.98
CA GLU A 31 38.56 31.10 -8.78
C GLU A 31 37.06 30.96 -9.09
N ILE A 32 36.37 30.04 -8.41
CA ILE A 32 35.07 30.31 -7.77
C ILE A 32 35.05 29.55 -6.43
N SER A 33 34.85 30.31 -5.34
CA SER A 33 34.75 29.81 -3.97
C SER A 33 33.37 29.22 -3.69
N SER A 34 33.31 28.14 -2.92
CA SER A 34 32.29 28.00 -1.87
C SER A 34 32.77 27.06 -0.78
N SER A 35 32.80 27.59 0.43
CA SER A 35 32.98 26.88 1.68
C SER A 35 31.68 26.17 2.07
N VAL A 36 31.69 24.86 2.26
CA VAL A 36 30.77 24.18 3.17
C VAL A 36 31.55 23.13 3.95
N VAL A 37 31.33 23.17 5.26
CA VAL A 37 32.06 22.51 6.33
C VAL A 37 31.77 21.00 6.31
N ALA A 38 32.82 20.20 6.17
CA ALA A 38 32.78 18.77 6.51
C ALA A 38 32.61 18.63 8.03
N SER A 39 31.55 17.95 8.47
CA SER A 39 31.46 17.40 9.82
C SER A 39 31.75 15.90 9.75
N SER A 40 32.62 15.48 10.64
CA SER A 40 33.35 14.22 10.71
C SER A 40 32.47 13.04 11.15
N PHE A 41 32.42 11.98 10.35
CA PHE A 41 32.05 10.64 10.81
C PHE A 41 33.27 9.99 11.48
N ASP A 42 33.15 9.72 12.78
CA ASP A 42 34.10 8.88 13.53
C ASP A 42 33.94 7.43 13.06
N ASN A 43 34.93 6.95 12.29
CA ASN A 43 35.11 5.53 11.97
C ASN A 43 35.86 4.86 13.13
N THR A 44 35.16 4.17 14.01
CA THR A 44 35.74 3.10 14.84
C THR A 44 35.20 1.76 14.35
N SER A 45 35.91 1.15 13.40
CA SER A 45 35.73 -0.27 13.08
C SER A 45 36.42 -1.10 14.15
N GLU A 46 35.65 -1.76 15.02
CA GLU A 46 36.20 -2.86 15.80
C GLU A 46 36.45 -4.05 14.87
N VAL A 47 37.72 -4.43 14.77
CA VAL A 47 38.19 -5.61 14.06
C VAL A 47 37.86 -6.83 14.93
N LEU A 48 36.99 -7.72 14.44
CA LEU A 48 36.73 -9.01 15.08
C LEU A 48 37.92 -9.95 14.84
N GLU A 49 38.46 -10.52 15.92
CA GLU A 49 39.44 -11.61 15.86
C GLU A 49 38.71 -12.92 15.55
N ASP A 50 39.23 -13.65 14.55
CA ASP A 50 38.77 -14.98 14.15
C ASP A 50 39.06 -16.02 15.25
N GLU A 51 38.02 -16.60 15.85
CA GLU A 51 38.11 -17.91 16.48
C GLU A 51 37.23 -18.91 15.70
N ASP A 52 37.92 -19.88 15.07
CA ASP A 52 37.38 -21.10 14.48
C ASP A 52 36.51 -21.86 15.49
N ASP A 53 35.22 -21.98 15.21
CA ASP A 53 34.33 -23.08 15.59
C ASP A 53 33.02 -22.84 14.84
N GLU A 54 32.41 -23.86 14.22
CA GLU A 54 31.10 -23.82 13.54
C GLU A 54 30.20 -22.67 14.03
N GLU A 55 30.32 -21.49 13.41
CA GLU A 55 29.72 -20.25 13.90
C GLU A 55 28.23 -20.36 13.60
N ASP A 56 27.55 -20.98 14.56
CA ASP A 56 26.13 -21.29 14.67
C ASP A 56 25.32 -20.44 13.68
N ILE A 57 24.91 -21.04 12.55
CA ILE A 57 24.17 -20.34 11.48
C ILE A 57 22.99 -19.57 12.07
N THR A 58 22.40 -20.09 13.15
CA THR A 58 21.36 -19.42 13.94
C THR A 58 21.82 -18.11 14.60
N LYS A 59 23.06 -18.02 15.12
CA LYS A 59 23.63 -16.75 15.63
C LYS A 59 23.92 -15.75 14.51
N THR A 60 24.37 -16.22 13.36
CA THR A 60 24.61 -15.35 12.19
C THR A 60 23.30 -14.79 11.62
N LEU A 61 22.26 -15.63 11.50
CA LEU A 61 20.93 -15.18 11.12
C LEU A 61 20.37 -14.18 12.14
N GLN A 62 20.37 -14.53 13.43
CA GLN A 62 19.84 -13.66 14.48
C GLN A 62 20.53 -12.30 14.50
N PHE A 63 21.85 -12.25 14.28
CA PHE A 63 22.59 -10.99 14.16
C PHE A 63 21.99 -10.07 13.08
N PHE A 64 21.71 -10.57 11.88
CA PHE A 64 21.13 -9.73 10.81
C PHE A 64 19.69 -9.31 11.10
N LEU A 65 18.89 -10.18 11.74
CA LEU A 65 17.53 -9.84 12.16
C LEU A 65 17.53 -8.74 13.24
N ASP A 66 18.46 -8.83 14.21
CA ASP A 66 18.64 -7.82 15.27
C ASP A 66 19.16 -6.48 14.72
N GLU A 67 20.03 -6.51 13.71
CA GLU A 67 20.48 -5.28 13.03
C GLU A 67 19.34 -4.63 12.26
N LEU A 68 18.51 -5.42 11.55
CA LEU A 68 17.33 -4.90 10.86
C LEU A 68 16.35 -4.25 11.85
N SER A 69 16.10 -4.86 13.01
CA SER A 69 15.16 -4.31 14.01
C SER A 69 15.61 -2.98 14.61
N LYS A 70 16.90 -2.63 14.52
CA LYS A 70 17.44 -1.33 14.99
C LYS A 70 17.26 -0.20 13.98
N VAL A 71 16.91 -0.51 12.73
CA VAL A 71 16.64 0.52 11.73
C VAL A 71 15.37 1.27 12.13
N LYS A 72 15.51 2.59 12.29
CA LYS A 72 14.40 3.47 12.69
C LYS A 72 13.30 3.47 11.63
N GLY A 73 12.07 3.38 12.10
CA GLY A 73 10.86 3.38 11.30
C GLY A 73 9.78 4.30 11.87
N ILE A 74 8.52 3.98 11.58
CA ILE A 74 7.33 4.67 12.04
C ILE A 74 7.09 4.52 13.55
N GLU A 75 7.80 3.61 14.21
CA GLU A 75 7.65 3.31 15.63
C GLU A 75 7.79 4.56 16.52
N ASP A 76 8.71 5.45 16.17
CA ASP A 76 9.00 6.71 16.87
C ASP A 76 7.99 7.84 16.54
N LYS A 77 7.11 7.61 15.56
CA LYS A 77 6.12 8.60 15.07
C LYS A 77 4.72 8.36 15.61
N ILE A 78 4.38 7.09 15.82
CA ILE A 78 3.05 6.66 16.24
C ILE A 78 3.17 5.93 17.57
N GLU A 79 2.55 6.47 18.61
CA GLU A 79 2.43 5.84 19.92
C GLU A 79 1.03 5.24 20.08
N PHE A 80 0.99 3.97 20.50
CA PHE A 80 -0.23 3.30 20.92
C PHE A 80 -0.26 3.18 22.44
N SER A 81 -1.43 3.40 23.02
CA SER A 81 -1.74 3.11 24.41
C SER A 81 -1.68 1.61 24.70
N ASN A 82 -1.54 1.24 25.97
CA ASN A 82 -1.51 -0.16 26.38
C ASN A 82 -2.79 -0.91 26.01
N GLU A 83 -3.95 -0.24 26.06
CA GLU A 83 -5.24 -0.81 25.64
C GLU A 83 -5.26 -1.13 24.15
N GLU A 84 -4.71 -0.24 23.31
CA GLU A 84 -4.57 -0.48 21.88
C GLU A 84 -3.64 -1.66 21.60
N ILE A 85 -2.49 -1.71 22.26
CA ILE A 85 -1.55 -2.81 22.13
C ILE A 85 -2.22 -4.13 22.53
N GLU A 86 -2.93 -4.16 23.65
CA GLU A 86 -3.66 -5.35 24.10
C GLU A 86 -4.73 -5.78 23.07
N ASN A 87 -5.47 -4.84 22.47
CA ASN A 87 -6.45 -5.15 21.42
C ASN A 87 -5.84 -5.63 20.10
N TYR A 88 -4.62 -5.20 19.77
CA TYR A 88 -3.91 -5.67 18.58
C TYR A 88 -3.28 -7.05 18.79
N LEU A 89 -2.78 -7.31 20.00
CA LEU A 89 -2.18 -8.59 20.35
C LEU A 89 -3.21 -9.65 20.74
N ASN A 90 -4.38 -9.24 21.25
CA ASN A 90 -5.49 -10.15 21.49
C ASN A 90 -6.09 -10.56 20.15
N THR A 91 -5.89 -11.83 19.84
CA THR A 91 -6.25 -12.41 18.56
C THR A 91 -7.28 -13.49 18.83
N ASP A 92 -8.54 -13.06 18.92
CA ASP A 92 -9.64 -14.01 19.05
C ASP A 92 -9.68 -14.89 17.79
N ASP A 93 -9.87 -16.20 17.98
CA ASP A 93 -10.14 -17.12 16.87
C ASP A 93 -11.32 -16.60 16.04
N ALA A 94 -11.39 -16.94 14.75
CA ALA A 94 -12.52 -16.58 13.89
C ALA A 94 -13.85 -17.14 14.45
N ILE A 95 -14.51 -16.34 15.28
CA ILE A 95 -15.88 -16.59 15.77
C ILE A 95 -16.79 -16.51 14.55
N LYS A 96 -17.52 -17.59 14.30
CA LYS A 96 -18.40 -17.72 13.14
C LYS A 96 -19.83 -17.49 13.53
N CYS A 97 -20.59 -16.86 12.63
CA CYS A 97 -22.05 -16.82 12.70
C CYS A 97 -22.63 -18.23 12.91
N THR A 98 -23.37 -18.38 14.00
CA THR A 98 -24.07 -19.60 14.40
C THR A 98 -25.56 -19.57 14.06
N ASP A 99 -26.06 -18.45 13.52
CA ASP A 99 -27.42 -18.37 12.98
C ASP A 99 -27.59 -19.44 11.89
N LYS A 100 -28.74 -20.12 11.96
CA LYS A 100 -29.11 -21.21 11.04
C LYS A 100 -30.37 -20.87 10.27
N THR A 101 -30.80 -19.61 10.33
CA THR A 101 -31.97 -19.13 9.61
C THR A 101 -31.73 -19.29 8.12
N LYS A 102 -32.58 -20.08 7.47
CA LYS A 102 -32.51 -20.26 6.03
C LYS A 102 -33.29 -19.13 5.37
N TRP A 103 -32.55 -18.23 4.75
CA TRP A 103 -33.11 -17.17 3.92
C TRP A 103 -33.25 -17.66 2.48
N ASP A 104 -34.40 -17.39 1.88
CA ASP A 104 -34.54 -17.40 0.43
C ASP A 104 -34.52 -15.96 -0.10
N PHE A 105 -34.34 -15.82 -1.41
CA PHE A 105 -34.21 -14.52 -2.06
C PHE A 105 -35.43 -13.62 -1.79
N GLU A 106 -36.65 -14.15 -1.91
CA GLU A 106 -37.88 -13.38 -1.82
C GLU A 106 -38.10 -12.86 -0.40
N THR A 107 -37.88 -13.71 0.60
CA THR A 107 -38.03 -13.36 2.01
C THR A 107 -36.99 -12.36 2.49
N LEU A 108 -35.71 -12.52 2.08
CA LEU A 108 -34.65 -11.60 2.48
C LEU A 108 -34.79 -10.24 1.81
N PHE A 109 -35.14 -10.20 0.51
CA PHE A 109 -35.41 -8.94 -0.20
C PHE A 109 -36.58 -8.19 0.45
N ALA A 110 -37.69 -8.88 0.72
CA ALA A 110 -38.84 -8.28 1.40
C ALA A 110 -38.48 -7.78 2.81
N LYS A 111 -37.54 -8.44 3.49
CA LYS A 111 -37.07 -8.01 4.81
C LYS A 111 -36.27 -6.72 4.76
N ILE A 112 -35.36 -6.59 3.80
CA ILE A 112 -34.61 -5.33 3.56
C ILE A 112 -35.58 -4.20 3.21
N GLU A 113 -36.58 -4.47 2.36
CA GLU A 113 -37.62 -3.50 2.02
C GLU A 113 -38.44 -3.07 3.25
N GLU A 114 -38.91 -4.02 4.06
CA GLU A 114 -39.62 -3.75 5.31
C GLU A 114 -38.78 -2.89 6.27
N ASN A 115 -37.54 -3.28 6.50
CA ASN A 115 -36.62 -2.56 7.40
C ASN A 115 -36.35 -1.14 6.92
N SER A 116 -36.13 -0.95 5.61
CA SER A 116 -35.86 0.36 4.99
C SER A 116 -37.06 1.30 5.08
N ASN A 117 -38.26 0.76 4.80
CA ASN A 117 -39.51 1.51 4.93
C ASN A 117 -39.78 1.91 6.38
N GLN A 118 -39.59 1.00 7.34
CA GLN A 118 -39.78 1.29 8.75
C GLN A 118 -38.79 2.35 9.25
N TYR A 119 -37.51 2.25 8.86
CA TYR A 119 -36.50 3.23 9.24
C TYR A 119 -36.84 4.64 8.75
N ALA A 120 -37.25 4.77 7.48
CA ALA A 120 -37.65 6.07 6.91
C ALA A 120 -38.95 6.65 7.54
N LEU A 121 -39.82 5.81 8.10
CA LEU A 121 -40.97 6.30 8.89
C LEU A 121 -40.53 6.91 10.23
N ASP A 122 -39.49 6.35 10.84
CA ASP A 122 -38.96 6.79 12.13
C ASP A 122 -37.96 7.96 11.98
N HIS A 123 -37.39 8.17 10.79
CA HIS A 123 -36.37 9.18 10.45
C HIS A 123 -36.80 10.05 9.26
N PRO A 124 -37.50 11.19 9.50
CA PRO A 124 -38.12 11.99 8.44
C PRO A 124 -37.14 12.73 7.52
N GLU A 125 -35.85 12.77 7.87
CA GLU A 125 -34.78 13.36 7.07
C GLU A 125 -34.29 12.45 5.92
N VAL A 126 -34.65 11.17 5.93
CA VAL A 126 -34.31 10.19 4.90
C VAL A 126 -35.56 9.59 4.26
N HIS A 127 -35.38 8.92 3.12
CA HIS A 127 -36.47 8.24 2.40
C HIS A 127 -36.08 6.82 2.05
N SER A 128 -37.02 5.87 2.05
CA SER A 128 -36.73 4.50 1.61
C SER A 128 -36.32 4.47 0.13
N VAL A 129 -35.31 3.66 -0.22
CA VAL A 129 -34.94 3.45 -1.63
C VAL A 129 -36.02 2.75 -2.45
N PHE A 130 -37.04 2.20 -1.78
CA PHE A 130 -38.19 1.55 -2.40
C PHE A 130 -39.41 2.50 -2.56
N ASP A 131 -39.32 3.75 -2.09
CA ASP A 131 -40.39 4.73 -2.19
C ASP A 131 -40.46 5.37 -3.57
N LEU A 132 -41.25 4.77 -4.47
CA LEU A 132 -41.51 5.30 -5.81
C LEU A 132 -42.15 6.68 -5.77
N TYR A 133 -43.00 6.97 -4.77
CA TYR A 133 -43.66 8.27 -4.67
C TYR A 133 -42.63 9.36 -4.36
N TYR A 134 -41.69 9.11 -3.44
CA TYR A 134 -40.58 10.02 -3.21
C TYR A 134 -39.76 10.25 -4.48
N VAL A 135 -39.29 9.18 -5.13
CA VAL A 135 -38.46 9.24 -6.34
C VAL A 135 -39.12 10.03 -7.47
N ASP A 136 -40.43 9.82 -7.69
CA ASP A 136 -41.22 10.51 -8.71
C ASP A 136 -41.40 12.01 -8.40
N ASN A 137 -41.58 12.39 -7.13
CA ASN A 137 -41.83 13.77 -6.72
C ASN A 137 -40.55 14.55 -6.37
N TYR A 138 -39.41 13.87 -6.20
CA TYR A 138 -38.11 14.51 -5.98
C TYR A 138 -37.61 15.23 -7.24
N ALA A 139 -38.06 14.80 -8.43
CA ALA A 139 -37.67 15.39 -9.70
C ALA A 139 -38.31 16.76 -9.97
N SER A 140 -37.53 17.70 -10.49
CA SER A 140 -38.01 19.01 -10.94
C SER A 140 -38.39 19.03 -12.44
N SER A 141 -38.08 17.97 -13.17
CA SER A 141 -38.38 17.80 -14.61
C SER A 141 -38.65 16.35 -15.00
N ASP A 142 -39.21 16.12 -16.20
CA ASP A 142 -39.44 14.75 -16.72
C ASP A 142 -38.11 13.99 -16.95
N ASP A 143 -37.05 14.68 -17.35
CA ASP A 143 -35.72 14.09 -17.55
C ASP A 143 -35.10 13.69 -16.19
N GLU A 144 -35.21 14.55 -15.17
CA GLU A 144 -34.76 14.20 -13.81
C GLU A 144 -35.55 13.03 -13.22
N ARG A 145 -36.85 12.94 -13.52
CA ARG A 145 -37.67 11.80 -13.09
C ARG A 145 -37.15 10.51 -13.71
N TYR A 146 -36.84 10.53 -15.01
CA TYR A 146 -36.24 9.38 -15.68
C TYR A 146 -34.93 8.96 -15.02
N TYR A 147 -34.03 9.90 -14.73
CA TYR A 147 -32.77 9.60 -14.05
C TYR A 147 -32.96 9.08 -12.62
N ASN A 148 -33.88 9.65 -11.83
CA ASN A 148 -34.18 9.13 -10.49
C ASN A 148 -34.68 7.69 -10.54
N LEU A 149 -35.52 7.36 -11.52
CA LEU A 149 -36.03 6.01 -11.72
C LEU A 149 -34.94 5.03 -12.17
N GLU A 150 -34.00 5.46 -13.03
CA GLU A 150 -32.83 4.65 -13.40
C GLU A 150 -31.94 4.36 -12.17
N ILE A 151 -31.70 5.36 -11.31
CA ILE A 151 -30.95 5.19 -10.07
C ILE A 151 -31.64 4.20 -9.14
N MET A 152 -32.94 4.39 -8.90
CA MET A 152 -33.75 3.48 -8.07
C MET A 152 -33.71 2.04 -8.60
N GLN A 153 -33.81 1.87 -9.92
CA GLN A 153 -33.71 0.56 -10.56
C GLN A 153 -32.31 -0.05 -10.42
N GLY A 154 -31.25 0.74 -10.59
CA GLY A 154 -29.87 0.31 -10.38
C GLY A 154 -29.63 -0.16 -8.94
N ILE A 155 -30.10 0.60 -7.95
CA ILE A 155 -30.04 0.23 -6.53
C ILE A 155 -30.76 -1.10 -6.30
N ARG A 156 -31.97 -1.25 -6.84
CA ARG A 156 -32.72 -2.50 -6.73
C ARG A 156 -31.96 -3.69 -7.33
N ASP A 157 -31.36 -3.51 -8.50
CA ASP A 157 -30.59 -4.55 -9.18
C ASP A 157 -29.31 -4.93 -8.42
N GLY A 158 -28.68 -3.96 -7.75
CA GLY A 158 -27.53 -4.21 -6.86
C GLY A 158 -27.90 -5.03 -5.62
N ILE A 159 -28.99 -4.65 -4.94
CA ILE A 159 -29.52 -5.41 -3.79
C ILE A 159 -29.83 -6.86 -4.19
N ILE A 160 -30.48 -7.04 -5.35
CA ILE A 160 -30.78 -8.37 -5.88
C ILE A 160 -29.50 -9.18 -6.10
N SER A 161 -28.47 -8.56 -6.70
CA SER A 161 -27.19 -9.18 -6.99
C SER A 161 -26.49 -9.68 -5.73
N GLU A 162 -26.43 -8.86 -4.67
CA GLU A 162 -25.76 -9.22 -3.42
C GLU A 162 -26.49 -10.33 -2.66
N ILE A 163 -27.83 -10.27 -2.56
CA ILE A 163 -28.62 -11.33 -1.94
C ILE A 163 -28.40 -12.67 -2.67
N GLN A 164 -28.46 -12.65 -4.01
CA GLN A 164 -28.26 -13.86 -4.81
C GLN A 164 -26.86 -14.45 -4.62
N THR A 165 -25.84 -13.58 -4.54
CA THR A 165 -24.46 -13.99 -4.29
C THR A 165 -24.29 -14.62 -2.91
N ALA A 166 -24.83 -14.02 -1.86
CA ALA A 166 -24.81 -14.55 -0.50
C ALA A 166 -25.50 -15.93 -0.40
N ILE A 167 -26.67 -16.08 -1.05
CA ILE A 167 -27.40 -17.36 -1.11
C ILE A 167 -26.61 -18.41 -1.88
N ALA A 168 -26.07 -18.07 -3.06
CA ALA A 168 -25.31 -19.00 -3.90
C ALA A 168 -24.04 -19.51 -3.20
N ASN A 169 -23.40 -18.64 -2.43
CA ASN A 169 -22.22 -18.97 -1.62
C ASN A 169 -22.56 -19.67 -0.30
N ASN A 170 -23.84 -19.76 0.07
CA ASN A 170 -24.31 -20.25 1.38
C ASN A 170 -23.62 -19.51 2.55
N ASP A 171 -23.47 -18.19 2.41
CA ASP A 171 -22.77 -17.34 3.36
C ASP A 171 -23.69 -16.92 4.51
N GLN A 172 -23.69 -17.69 5.61
CA GLN A 172 -24.60 -17.45 6.74
C GLN A 172 -24.34 -16.10 7.44
N HIS A 173 -23.10 -15.63 7.44
CA HIS A 173 -22.75 -14.34 8.01
C HIS A 173 -23.44 -13.21 7.24
N GLN A 174 -23.26 -13.20 5.91
CA GLN A 174 -23.86 -12.19 5.05
C GLN A 174 -25.39 -12.23 5.07
N LEU A 175 -25.98 -13.43 5.04
CA LEU A 175 -27.43 -13.59 5.12
C LEU A 175 -28.00 -13.04 6.44
N HIS A 176 -27.30 -13.27 7.55
CA HIS A 176 -27.70 -12.72 8.85
C HIS A 176 -27.57 -11.19 8.88
N GLN A 177 -26.46 -10.64 8.35
CA GLN A 177 -26.30 -9.18 8.21
C GLN A 177 -27.44 -8.56 7.40
N PHE A 178 -27.72 -9.11 6.22
CA PHE A 178 -28.77 -8.60 5.32
C PHE A 178 -30.17 -8.69 5.93
N SER A 179 -30.42 -9.57 6.90
CA SER A 179 -31.74 -9.69 7.54
C SER A 179 -32.15 -8.46 8.37
N THR A 180 -31.17 -7.64 8.78
CA THR A 180 -31.40 -6.42 9.57
C THR A 180 -31.01 -5.15 8.83
N LEU A 181 -30.48 -5.28 7.61
CA LEU A 181 -30.00 -4.20 6.77
C LEU A 181 -31.14 -3.25 6.38
N LYS A 182 -30.83 -1.95 6.36
CA LYS A 182 -31.70 -0.86 5.94
C LYS A 182 -30.99 -0.08 4.84
N ILE A 183 -31.71 0.35 3.81
CA ILE A 183 -31.15 1.11 2.70
C ILE A 183 -32.05 2.30 2.41
N VAL A 184 -31.51 3.51 2.51
CA VAL A 184 -32.27 4.77 2.38
C VAL A 184 -31.57 5.78 1.48
N PHE A 185 -32.36 6.69 0.91
CA PHE A 185 -31.88 7.92 0.32
C PHE A 185 -31.61 8.96 1.39
N ASN A 186 -30.38 9.51 1.40
CA ASN A 186 -29.98 10.66 2.20
C ASN A 186 -29.17 11.64 1.33
N ASN A 187 -29.84 12.65 0.79
CA ASN A 187 -29.18 13.66 -0.06
C ASN A 187 -28.34 14.68 0.74
N SER A 188 -28.36 14.65 2.08
CA SER A 188 -27.45 15.48 2.89
C SER A 188 -25.97 15.04 2.75
N LEU A 189 -25.73 13.83 2.23
CA LEU A 189 -24.39 13.36 1.84
C LEU A 189 -23.79 14.19 0.68
N PHE A 190 -24.63 14.87 -0.12
CA PHE A 190 -24.16 15.75 -1.18
C PHE A 190 -23.78 17.12 -0.60
N LYS A 191 -22.48 17.33 -0.30
CA LYS A 191 -21.95 18.63 0.13
C LYS A 191 -21.39 19.40 -1.07
N ASN A 192 -21.80 20.67 -1.20
CA ASN A 192 -21.48 21.51 -2.36
C ASN A 192 -20.00 21.92 -2.49
N ASP A 193 -19.11 21.68 -1.50
CA ASP A 193 -17.82 22.40 -1.49
C ASP A 193 -16.52 21.58 -1.34
N LEU A 194 -16.48 20.29 -0.94
CA LEU A 194 -15.16 19.61 -0.78
C LEU A 194 -15.10 18.08 -0.99
N SER A 195 -16.21 17.35 -0.91
CA SER A 195 -16.24 15.91 -1.24
C SER A 195 -17.66 15.45 -1.52
N THR A 196 -17.84 14.76 -2.66
CA THR A 196 -19.13 14.19 -3.06
C THR A 196 -19.20 12.73 -2.59
N THR A 197 -19.97 12.45 -1.54
CA THR A 197 -20.21 11.09 -1.06
C THR A 197 -21.45 10.51 -1.72
N THR A 198 -21.27 9.45 -2.53
CA THR A 198 -22.37 8.81 -3.28
C THR A 198 -23.14 7.79 -2.43
N GLY A 199 -22.45 7.11 -1.52
CA GLY A 199 -23.00 6.17 -0.56
C GLY A 199 -22.20 6.18 0.75
N LEU A 200 -22.81 5.67 1.81
CA LEU A 200 -22.17 5.46 3.11
C LEU A 200 -22.83 4.28 3.82
N TYR A 201 -22.02 3.33 4.28
CA TYR A 201 -22.43 2.33 5.26
C TYR A 201 -22.13 2.78 6.70
N THR A 202 -23.12 2.62 7.60
CA THR A 202 -22.97 2.81 9.04
C THR A 202 -23.45 1.57 9.80
N ASN A 203 -22.68 1.15 10.80
CA ASN A 203 -22.92 -0.11 11.51
C ASN A 203 -23.87 0.02 12.69
N THR A 204 -24.01 1.21 13.29
CA THR A 204 -24.89 1.45 14.46
C THR A 204 -26.30 0.94 14.20
N ASP A 205 -26.81 1.20 12.99
CA ASP A 205 -28.15 0.79 12.57
C ASP A 205 -28.12 -0.27 11.46
N ASN A 206 -26.94 -0.76 11.05
CA ASN A 206 -26.75 -1.58 9.85
C ASN A 206 -27.49 -0.95 8.65
N LEU A 207 -27.00 0.24 8.27
CA LEU A 207 -27.68 1.19 7.40
C LEU A 207 -26.76 1.58 6.25
N VAL A 208 -27.29 1.46 5.03
CA VAL A 208 -26.70 2.04 3.82
C VAL A 208 -27.49 3.30 3.45
N GLU A 209 -26.78 4.41 3.35
CA GLU A 209 -27.31 5.69 2.92
C GLU A 209 -26.80 6.00 1.52
N ILE A 210 -27.69 6.41 0.61
CA ILE A 210 -27.35 6.69 -0.80
C ILE A 210 -27.82 8.08 -1.18
N SER A 211 -27.01 8.83 -1.93
CA SER A 211 -27.40 10.16 -2.44
C SER A 211 -27.69 10.12 -3.94
N ILE A 212 -28.93 10.45 -4.30
CA ILE A 212 -29.37 10.56 -5.71
C ILE A 212 -28.58 11.67 -6.41
N ASP A 213 -28.43 12.82 -5.75
CA ASP A 213 -27.79 14.00 -6.34
C ASP A 213 -26.29 13.79 -6.52
N ALA A 214 -25.64 13.14 -5.55
CA ALA A 214 -24.23 12.78 -5.65
C ALA A 214 -23.96 11.82 -6.82
N ILE A 215 -24.76 10.76 -6.96
CA ILE A 215 -24.61 9.78 -8.05
C ILE A 215 -24.75 10.48 -9.40
N LYS A 216 -25.77 11.34 -9.57
CA LYS A 216 -25.96 12.10 -10.82
C LYS A 216 -24.80 13.04 -11.09
N SER A 217 -24.40 13.84 -10.10
CA SER A 217 -23.33 14.82 -10.25
C SER A 217 -22.02 14.15 -10.68
N VAL A 218 -21.64 13.05 -10.02
CA VAL A 218 -20.45 12.27 -10.38
C VAL A 218 -20.61 11.64 -11.76
N TYR A 219 -21.77 11.08 -12.08
CA TYR A 219 -22.01 10.49 -13.40
C TYR A 219 -21.87 11.52 -14.53
N ASP A 220 -22.41 12.73 -14.35
CA ASP A 220 -22.33 13.81 -15.32
C ASP A 220 -20.91 14.39 -15.42
N GLU A 221 -20.18 14.53 -14.31
CA GLU A 221 -18.78 14.97 -14.28
C GLU A 221 -17.88 14.06 -15.14
N TYR A 222 -18.08 12.74 -15.04
CA TYR A 222 -17.27 11.73 -15.74
C TYR A 222 -17.93 11.18 -16.99
N LYS A 223 -18.98 11.82 -17.51
CA LYS A 223 -19.77 11.32 -18.65
C LYS A 223 -18.94 11.04 -19.89
N ASP A 224 -17.92 11.85 -20.15
CA ASP A 224 -17.00 11.69 -21.28
C ASP A 224 -16.04 10.50 -21.10
N CYS A 225 -15.80 10.08 -19.86
CA CYS A 225 -15.00 8.89 -19.51
C CYS A 225 -15.85 7.62 -19.39
N ASN A 226 -17.15 7.74 -19.13
CA ASN A 226 -18.09 6.65 -18.87
C ASN A 226 -18.58 5.93 -20.16
N TYR A 227 -17.68 5.64 -21.11
CA TYR A 227 -18.03 5.04 -22.41
C TYR A 227 -18.95 3.81 -22.27
N LYS A 228 -20.25 3.99 -22.59
CA LYS A 228 -21.34 2.98 -22.55
C LYS A 228 -21.86 2.59 -21.16
N THR A 229 -21.43 3.24 -20.09
CA THR A 229 -21.96 2.99 -18.74
C THR A 229 -23.23 3.80 -18.52
N PHE A 230 -24.30 3.11 -18.14
CA PHE A 230 -25.60 3.72 -17.88
C PHE A 230 -25.70 4.16 -16.42
N LEU A 231 -26.52 5.17 -16.13
CA LEU A 231 -26.68 5.73 -14.78
C LEU A 231 -27.16 4.67 -13.77
N ASN A 232 -27.98 3.71 -14.20
CA ASN A 232 -28.41 2.58 -13.39
C ASN A 232 -27.23 1.65 -13.02
N ASP A 233 -26.24 1.45 -13.89
CA ASP A 233 -25.07 0.63 -13.60
C ASP A 233 -24.18 1.30 -12.54
N ALA A 234 -24.03 2.63 -12.62
CA ALA A 234 -23.32 3.40 -11.59
C ALA A 234 -24.03 3.30 -10.22
N ALA A 235 -25.36 3.49 -10.18
CA ALA A 235 -26.14 3.35 -8.96
C ALA A 235 -26.11 1.92 -8.39
N LYS A 236 -26.10 0.91 -9.26
CA LYS A 236 -25.93 -0.49 -8.89
C LYS A 236 -24.58 -0.73 -8.21
N LEU A 237 -23.49 -0.19 -8.74
CA LEU A 237 -22.17 -0.34 -8.13
C LEU A 237 -22.09 0.31 -6.75
N VAL A 238 -22.63 1.53 -6.61
CA VAL A 238 -22.64 2.25 -5.32
C VAL A 238 -23.32 1.41 -4.24
N VAL A 239 -24.54 0.91 -4.47
CA VAL A 239 -25.22 0.10 -3.44
C VAL A 239 -24.49 -1.21 -3.15
N MET A 240 -23.90 -1.86 -4.17
CA MET A 240 -23.16 -3.10 -3.97
C MET A 240 -21.91 -2.86 -3.12
N HIS A 241 -21.17 -1.78 -3.36
CA HIS A 241 -20.03 -1.37 -2.56
C HIS A 241 -20.42 -1.16 -1.09
N GLU A 242 -21.45 -0.36 -0.81
CA GLU A 242 -21.89 -0.13 0.57
C GLU A 242 -22.44 -1.39 1.25
N MET A 243 -23.09 -2.28 0.48
CA MET A 243 -23.50 -3.60 0.97
C MET A 243 -22.30 -4.52 1.25
N ASN A 244 -21.18 -4.36 0.54
CA ASN A 244 -19.96 -5.09 0.83
C ASN A 244 -19.38 -4.68 2.18
N HIS A 245 -19.44 -3.39 2.53
CA HIS A 245 -19.11 -2.96 3.89
C HIS A 245 -19.95 -3.69 4.94
N ALA A 246 -21.26 -3.90 4.75
CA ALA A 246 -22.04 -4.71 5.70
C ALA A 246 -21.47 -6.13 5.95
N LYS A 247 -20.75 -6.71 4.98
CA LYS A 247 -20.09 -8.04 5.11
C LYS A 247 -18.87 -8.00 6.05
N GLU A 248 -18.20 -6.86 6.16
CA GLU A 248 -16.94 -6.73 6.92
C GLU A 248 -17.16 -6.53 8.41
N TRP A 249 -18.40 -6.26 8.81
CA TRP A 249 -18.80 -6.12 10.21
C TRP A 249 -19.32 -7.45 10.73
N ALA A 250 -19.00 -7.77 11.98
CA ALA A 250 -19.52 -8.90 12.71
C ALA A 250 -21.05 -8.82 12.81
N CYS A 251 -21.75 -9.93 12.55
CA CYS A 251 -23.19 -9.97 12.74
C CYS A 251 -23.54 -10.00 14.22
N GLN A 252 -24.80 -9.70 14.57
CA GLN A 252 -25.24 -9.62 15.96
C GLN A 252 -24.90 -10.89 16.77
N ASP A 253 -25.05 -12.07 16.16
CA ASP A 253 -24.71 -13.36 16.78
C ASP A 253 -23.20 -13.49 17.05
N GLU A 254 -22.36 -13.02 16.14
CA GLU A 254 -20.91 -13.05 16.33
C GLU A 254 -20.47 -12.08 17.44
N ILE A 255 -21.05 -10.88 17.48
CA ILE A 255 -20.80 -9.89 18.55
C ILE A 255 -21.20 -10.45 19.91
N GLU A 256 -22.39 -11.08 20.01
CA GLU A 256 -22.86 -11.72 21.24
C GLU A 256 -21.95 -12.87 21.71
N ASN A 257 -21.27 -13.53 20.76
CA ASN A 257 -20.29 -14.57 21.03
C ASN A 257 -18.87 -14.01 21.28
N GLY A 258 -18.70 -12.69 21.33
CA GLY A 258 -17.44 -12.03 21.69
C GLY A 258 -16.58 -11.60 20.51
N LYS A 259 -17.05 -11.70 19.25
CA LYS A 259 -16.31 -11.20 18.09
C LYS A 259 -16.25 -9.68 18.14
N SER A 260 -15.06 -9.14 17.89
CA SER A 260 -14.89 -7.71 17.67
C SER A 260 -15.71 -7.26 16.46
N ILE A 261 -16.31 -6.06 16.55
CA ILE A 261 -17.32 -5.55 15.61
C ILE A 261 -16.83 -5.51 14.16
N LYS A 262 -15.55 -5.25 13.91
CA LYS A 262 -14.92 -5.27 12.59
C LYS A 262 -13.41 -5.45 12.74
N PHE A 263 -12.71 -5.67 11.62
CA PHE A 263 -11.27 -5.45 11.57
C PHE A 263 -10.96 -4.00 11.94
N ASP A 264 -10.39 -3.81 13.13
CA ASP A 264 -10.15 -2.50 13.73
C ASP A 264 -8.65 -2.22 13.81
N VAL A 265 -8.20 -1.33 12.92
CA VAL A 265 -7.05 -0.46 13.14
C VAL A 265 -7.71 0.84 13.60
N ARG A 266 -7.60 1.19 14.89
CA ARG A 266 -8.53 2.09 15.62
C ARG A 266 -8.92 3.35 14.83
N ASN A 267 -10.06 3.32 14.15
CA ASN A 267 -10.48 4.38 13.23
C ASN A 267 -11.75 5.12 13.66
N GLY A 268 -12.10 5.17 14.95
CA GLY A 268 -13.36 5.80 15.36
C GLY A 268 -14.55 5.34 14.48
N ASP A 269 -15.30 6.28 13.90
CA ASP A 269 -16.41 6.02 12.99
C ASP A 269 -16.01 5.85 11.50
N PHE A 270 -14.72 5.92 11.16
CA PHE A 270 -14.24 5.84 9.78
C PHE A 270 -14.04 4.39 9.30
N ILE A 271 -14.25 4.19 7.99
CA ILE A 271 -13.92 2.93 7.31
C ILE A 271 -12.43 2.97 6.93
N SER A 272 -11.69 1.92 7.32
CA SER A 272 -10.28 1.79 6.98
C SER A 272 -10.09 1.67 5.47
N THR A 273 -8.98 2.18 4.95
CA THR A 273 -8.54 2.02 3.58
C THR A 273 -8.45 0.54 3.16
N PHE A 274 -8.12 -0.35 4.09
CA PHE A 274 -8.10 -1.79 3.84
C PHE A 274 -9.50 -2.40 3.70
N LEU A 275 -10.48 -1.88 4.44
CA LEU A 275 -11.88 -2.26 4.30
C LEU A 275 -12.45 -1.73 2.98
N GLU A 276 -12.12 -0.50 2.60
CA GLU A 276 -12.54 0.04 1.30
C GLU A 276 -11.93 -0.69 0.12
N ALA A 277 -10.65 -1.06 0.21
CA ALA A 277 -10.02 -1.90 -0.79
C ALA A 277 -10.70 -3.27 -0.91
N ASN A 278 -11.05 -3.88 0.23
CA ASN A 278 -11.70 -5.18 0.28
C ASN A 278 -13.14 -5.13 -0.28
N ALA A 279 -13.93 -4.11 0.07
CA ALA A 279 -15.26 -3.88 -0.49
C ALA A 279 -15.24 -3.68 -2.01
N GLU A 280 -14.27 -2.93 -2.54
CA GLU A 280 -14.10 -2.76 -3.99
C GLU A 280 -13.56 -4.02 -4.69
N ASN A 281 -12.71 -4.81 -4.02
CA ASN A 281 -12.22 -6.07 -4.55
C ASN A 281 -13.38 -7.04 -4.81
N ASP A 282 -14.30 -7.15 -3.85
CA ASP A 282 -15.52 -7.95 -3.99
C ASP A 282 -16.38 -7.48 -5.17
N LEU A 283 -16.49 -6.16 -5.35
CA LEU A 283 -17.28 -5.55 -6.42
C LEU A 283 -16.74 -5.90 -7.81
N TYR A 284 -15.42 -5.81 -8.01
CA TYR A 284 -14.80 -5.91 -9.33
C TYR A 284 -14.22 -7.29 -9.67
N TYR A 285 -13.84 -8.07 -8.66
CA TYR A 285 -13.11 -9.33 -8.80
C TYR A 285 -13.75 -10.51 -8.05
N GLY A 286 -14.71 -10.25 -7.15
CA GLY A 286 -15.32 -11.27 -6.29
C GLY A 286 -14.29 -11.99 -5.43
N LYS A 287 -14.43 -13.30 -5.22
CA LYS A 287 -13.48 -14.16 -4.47
C LYS A 287 -12.14 -14.42 -5.20
N LEU A 288 -11.62 -13.43 -5.94
CA LEU A 288 -10.36 -13.35 -6.70
C LEU A 288 -10.14 -14.41 -7.78
N LYS A 289 -10.01 -14.01 -9.05
CA LYS A 289 -9.46 -14.88 -10.13
C LYS A 289 -8.60 -14.11 -11.13
N ASP A 290 -7.28 -14.29 -10.99
CA ASP A 290 -6.23 -14.20 -12.03
C ASP A 290 -5.72 -12.83 -12.53
N LYS A 291 -6.27 -11.69 -12.11
CA LYS A 291 -5.81 -10.37 -12.60
C LYS A 291 -5.61 -9.37 -11.47
N ASN A 292 -4.43 -8.74 -11.47
CA ASN A 292 -4.08 -7.65 -10.56
C ASN A 292 -5.07 -6.47 -10.73
N PRO A 293 -5.70 -5.99 -9.65
CA PRO A 293 -6.64 -4.89 -9.70
C PRO A 293 -6.05 -3.54 -10.15
N ALA A 294 -4.77 -3.29 -9.88
CA ALA A 294 -4.07 -2.06 -10.29
C ALA A 294 -3.97 -1.90 -11.83
N TYR A 295 -4.27 -2.95 -12.60
CA TYR A 295 -4.11 -2.99 -14.06
C TYR A 295 -5.34 -2.64 -14.87
N ARG A 296 -6.50 -2.42 -14.24
CA ARG A 296 -7.68 -1.97 -15.00
C ARG A 296 -7.62 -0.51 -15.42
N TYR A 297 -6.56 0.21 -15.09
CA TYR A 297 -6.34 1.57 -15.60
C TYR A 297 -6.29 1.66 -17.14
N HIS A 298 -6.17 0.54 -17.88
CA HIS A 298 -5.94 0.54 -19.33
C HIS A 298 -6.62 -0.58 -20.17
N ASP A 299 -7.60 -1.33 -19.64
CA ASP A 299 -8.30 -2.34 -20.47
C ASP A 299 -9.67 -1.77 -20.92
N ASP A 300 -9.71 -1.25 -22.16
CA ASP A 300 -10.77 -0.48 -22.85
C ASP A 300 -12.17 -1.15 -22.96
N SER A 301 -12.52 -2.10 -22.09
CA SER A 301 -13.70 -2.96 -22.30
C SER A 301 -14.71 -3.07 -21.16
N ASN A 302 -14.56 -2.37 -20.02
CA ASN A 302 -15.66 -2.11 -19.06
C ASN A 302 -15.25 -1.06 -17.99
N ASP A 303 -15.45 0.23 -18.30
CA ASP A 303 -15.25 1.37 -17.39
C ASP A 303 -16.51 1.65 -16.57
N ILE A 304 -16.69 0.96 -15.44
CA ILE A 304 -18.01 0.93 -14.76
C ILE A 304 -18.24 2.11 -13.78
N ALA A 305 -17.21 2.86 -13.38
CA ALA A 305 -17.33 4.24 -12.87
C ALA A 305 -15.91 4.76 -12.61
N TYR A 306 -15.40 5.66 -13.45
CA TYR A 306 -14.01 6.10 -13.41
C TYR A 306 -13.54 6.55 -12.01
N LEU A 307 -14.41 7.20 -11.22
CA LEU A 307 -14.09 7.65 -9.86
C LEU A 307 -13.91 6.49 -8.86
N GLN A 308 -14.81 5.51 -8.84
CA GLN A 308 -14.68 4.34 -7.96
C GLN A 308 -13.46 3.50 -8.35
N ALA A 309 -13.22 3.30 -9.64
CA ALA A 309 -12.01 2.63 -10.13
C ALA A 309 -10.72 3.40 -9.79
N LYS A 310 -10.75 4.74 -9.82
CA LYS A 310 -9.62 5.60 -9.43
C LYS A 310 -9.34 5.55 -7.92
N LEU A 311 -10.39 5.62 -7.09
CA LEU A 311 -10.28 5.48 -5.63
C LEU A 311 -9.79 4.09 -5.25
N TYR A 312 -10.33 3.05 -5.88
CA TYR A 312 -9.87 1.67 -5.72
C TYR A 312 -8.39 1.49 -6.10
N GLY A 313 -7.95 2.12 -7.19
CA GLY A 313 -6.54 2.11 -7.59
C GLY A 313 -5.61 2.66 -6.51
N ASN A 314 -6.04 3.67 -5.77
CA ASN A 314 -5.29 4.22 -4.63
C ASN A 314 -5.25 3.24 -3.46
N TYR A 315 -6.36 2.61 -3.11
CA TYR A 315 -6.39 1.64 -2.00
C TYR A 315 -5.56 0.40 -2.30
N CYS A 316 -5.60 -0.08 -3.54
CA CYS A 316 -4.75 -1.18 -4.02
C CYS A 316 -3.25 -0.88 -3.89
N GLU A 317 -2.83 0.39 -3.83
CA GLU A 317 -1.41 0.71 -3.67
C GLU A 317 -0.87 0.28 -2.31
N PHE A 318 -1.63 0.49 -1.23
CA PHE A 318 -1.26 0.06 0.12
C PHE A 318 -1.32 -1.45 0.28
N GLU A 319 -2.30 -2.11 -0.33
CA GLU A 319 -2.36 -3.57 -0.37
C GLU A 319 -1.14 -4.16 -1.05
N ASN A 320 -0.75 -3.59 -2.19
CA ASN A 320 0.46 -3.99 -2.89
C ASN A 320 1.70 -3.76 -2.02
N LEU A 321 1.79 -2.65 -1.30
CA LEU A 321 2.92 -2.39 -0.40
C LEU A 321 2.99 -3.40 0.75
N ILE A 322 1.86 -3.73 1.38
CA ILE A 322 1.81 -4.77 2.42
C ILE A 322 2.11 -6.16 1.86
N ALA A 323 1.64 -6.45 0.64
CA ALA A 323 1.92 -7.72 -0.03
C ALA A 323 3.41 -7.94 -0.32
N CYS A 324 4.24 -6.88 -0.39
CA CYS A 324 5.70 -7.00 -0.46
C CYS A 324 6.26 -7.83 0.71
N ILE A 325 5.70 -7.66 1.91
CA ILE A 325 6.14 -8.38 3.11
C ILE A 325 5.99 -9.89 2.91
N ASN A 326 4.91 -10.33 2.26
CA ASN A 326 4.57 -11.74 2.08
C ASN A 326 4.88 -12.28 0.67
N ALA A 327 5.75 -11.65 -0.12
CA ALA A 327 5.89 -12.06 -1.52
C ALA A 327 6.54 -13.45 -1.70
N PHE A 328 7.25 -13.95 -0.67
CA PHE A 328 8.02 -15.21 -0.71
C PHE A 328 7.33 -16.40 -0.06
N ASP A 329 6.17 -16.22 0.57
CA ASP A 329 5.38 -17.36 1.03
C ASP A 329 4.58 -17.94 -0.14
N SER A 330 4.86 -19.20 -0.47
CA SER A 330 4.13 -19.95 -1.48
C SER A 330 2.89 -20.64 -0.93
N ASN A 331 2.67 -20.63 0.39
CA ASN A 331 1.58 -21.36 1.04
C ASN A 331 0.29 -20.54 1.22
N THR A 332 0.34 -19.24 0.96
CA THR A 332 -0.81 -18.34 1.11
C THR A 332 -1.11 -17.62 -0.19
N ASP A 333 -2.40 -17.46 -0.51
CA ASP A 333 -2.87 -16.60 -1.60
C ASP A 333 -3.27 -15.21 -1.05
N ILE A 334 -3.22 -14.17 -1.88
CA ILE A 334 -3.72 -12.83 -1.52
C ILE A 334 -5.22 -12.88 -1.19
N SER A 335 -5.97 -13.81 -1.77
CA SER A 335 -7.39 -14.03 -1.42
C SER A 335 -7.60 -14.37 0.04
N GLU A 336 -6.63 -15.04 0.67
CA GLU A 336 -6.67 -15.34 2.10
C GLU A 336 -6.49 -14.08 2.96
N PHE A 337 -5.89 -13.00 2.44
CA PHE A 337 -5.74 -11.73 3.14
C PHE A 337 -7.08 -11.01 3.22
N TYR A 338 -7.80 -10.92 2.10
CA TYR A 338 -9.15 -10.36 2.04
C TYR A 338 -10.15 -11.17 2.87
N ASP A 339 -10.10 -12.51 2.78
CA ASP A 339 -10.89 -13.39 3.63
C ASP A 339 -10.58 -13.17 5.13
N ALA A 340 -9.30 -12.93 5.47
CA ALA A 340 -8.92 -12.62 6.85
C ALA A 340 -9.46 -11.27 7.33
N ILE A 341 -9.50 -10.25 6.46
CA ILE A 341 -10.14 -8.96 6.75
C ILE A 341 -11.63 -9.15 7.03
N TYR A 342 -12.38 -9.85 6.16
CA TYR A 342 -13.81 -10.14 6.35
C TYR A 342 -14.09 -10.87 7.66
N ASN A 343 -13.23 -11.84 8.00
CA ASN A 343 -13.42 -12.64 9.21
C ASN A 343 -12.90 -11.95 10.47
N ASN A 344 -12.29 -10.77 10.37
CA ASN A 344 -11.57 -10.10 11.45
C ASN A 344 -10.48 -11.02 12.06
N ASP A 345 -9.83 -11.82 11.23
CA ASP A 345 -8.83 -12.81 11.64
C ASP A 345 -7.43 -12.18 11.63
N LYS A 346 -7.16 -11.37 12.66
CA LYS A 346 -5.87 -10.72 12.88
C LYS A 346 -4.71 -11.72 12.91
N ASN A 347 -4.91 -12.91 13.48
CA ASN A 347 -3.91 -13.97 13.52
C ASN A 347 -3.50 -14.43 12.13
N LYS A 348 -4.49 -14.64 11.25
CA LYS A 348 -4.24 -15.01 9.86
C LYS A 348 -3.48 -13.90 9.13
N ILE A 349 -3.85 -12.62 9.34
CA ILE A 349 -3.11 -11.48 8.78
C ILE A 349 -1.65 -11.47 9.25
N TYR A 350 -1.39 -11.57 10.56
CA TYR A 350 -0.02 -11.58 11.09
C TYR A 350 0.78 -12.79 10.61
N THR A 351 0.15 -13.96 10.51
CA THR A 351 0.77 -15.17 9.96
C THR A 351 1.16 -14.97 8.50
N MET A 352 0.26 -14.41 7.70
CA MET A 352 0.54 -14.10 6.29
C MET A 352 1.68 -13.10 6.16
N LEU A 353 1.70 -12.04 6.96
CA LEU A 353 2.78 -11.05 6.93
C LEU A 353 4.07 -11.52 7.64
N ASN A 354 4.11 -12.79 8.07
CA ASN A 354 5.21 -13.40 8.81
C ASN A 354 5.67 -12.54 10.00
N ALA A 355 4.71 -11.98 10.74
CA ALA A 355 4.93 -11.32 12.01
C ALA A 355 4.88 -12.35 13.13
N SER A 356 6.06 -12.63 13.65
CA SER A 356 6.34 -13.68 14.62
C SER A 356 6.45 -13.15 16.06
N THR A 357 6.77 -11.88 16.23
CA THR A 357 6.87 -11.23 17.56
C THR A 357 5.75 -10.22 17.79
N ASP A 358 5.52 -9.88 19.06
CA ASP A 358 4.51 -8.88 19.40
C ASP A 358 4.91 -7.48 18.91
N GLU A 359 6.21 -7.17 18.90
CA GLU A 359 6.74 -5.94 18.30
C GLU A 359 6.42 -5.86 16.80
N GLU A 360 6.58 -6.97 16.06
CA GLU A 360 6.25 -7.01 14.63
C GLU A 360 4.75 -6.86 14.37
N LYS A 361 3.90 -7.46 15.21
CA LYS A 361 2.44 -7.29 15.11
C LYS A 361 2.06 -5.83 15.38
N ILE A 362 2.62 -5.21 16.42
CA ILE A 362 2.41 -3.79 16.72
C ILE A 362 2.88 -2.92 15.55
N LEU A 363 4.04 -3.22 14.97
CA LEU A 363 4.58 -2.50 13.83
C LEU A 363 3.67 -2.55 12.61
N ILE A 364 3.12 -3.73 12.28
CA ILE A 364 2.14 -3.87 11.20
C ILE A 364 0.92 -2.98 11.43
N ASN A 365 0.37 -2.96 12.65
CA ASN A 365 -0.77 -2.08 12.95
C ASN A 365 -0.38 -0.60 12.83
N LYS A 366 0.84 -0.19 13.21
CA LYS A 366 1.32 1.18 13.00
C LYS A 366 1.42 1.55 11.52
N ILE A 367 1.91 0.63 10.67
CA ILE A 367 1.96 0.81 9.21
C ILE A 367 0.54 1.01 8.68
N MET A 368 -0.39 0.10 8.99
CA MET A 368 -1.78 0.19 8.54
C MET A 368 -2.47 1.48 9.02
N TYR A 369 -2.25 1.86 10.27
CA TYR A 369 -2.79 3.08 10.86
C TYR A 369 -2.20 4.35 10.21
N SER A 370 -0.92 4.34 9.81
CA SER A 370 -0.33 5.46 9.09
C SER A 370 -0.98 5.66 7.70
N PHE A 371 -1.28 4.55 7.00
CA PHE A 371 -1.97 4.57 5.72
C PHE A 371 -3.40 5.11 5.81
N ASP A 372 -4.14 4.76 6.86
CA ASP A 372 -5.44 5.37 7.12
C ASP A 372 -5.36 6.86 7.43
N ALA A 373 -4.28 7.28 8.11
CA ALA A 373 -4.08 8.69 8.43
C ALA A 373 -3.84 9.57 7.19
N PHE A 374 -3.17 9.05 6.15
CA PHE A 374 -2.98 9.77 4.87
C PHE A 374 -4.28 10.19 4.20
N TYR A 375 -5.35 9.40 4.37
CA TYR A 375 -6.67 9.71 3.83
C TYR A 375 -7.60 10.38 4.84
N GLY A 376 -7.08 10.79 6.01
CA GLY A 376 -7.89 11.38 7.07
C GLY A 376 -8.89 10.42 7.71
N ARG A 377 -8.65 9.10 7.60
CA ARG A 377 -9.58 8.03 8.00
C ARG A 377 -9.36 7.54 9.43
N ASN A 378 -8.66 8.31 10.27
CA ASN A 378 -8.46 7.98 11.66
C ASN A 378 -8.21 9.20 12.55
N ASP A 379 -8.12 8.95 13.85
CA ASP A 379 -7.91 10.00 14.85
C ASP A 379 -6.48 10.56 14.87
N TYR A 380 -5.50 9.91 14.24
CA TYR A 380 -4.15 10.47 14.09
C TYR A 380 -4.18 11.74 13.23
N PHE A 381 -4.86 11.68 12.07
CA PHE A 381 -5.06 12.86 11.24
C PHE A 381 -5.72 14.00 12.00
N GLN A 382 -6.73 13.70 12.84
CA GLN A 382 -7.40 14.70 13.67
C GLN A 382 -6.47 15.31 14.72
N LYS A 383 -5.66 14.48 15.39
CA LYS A 383 -4.65 14.94 16.37
C LYS A 383 -3.65 15.90 15.71
N ILE A 384 -3.16 15.56 14.53
CA ILE A 384 -2.23 16.41 13.76
C ILE A 384 -2.91 17.70 13.30
N SER A 385 -4.14 17.60 12.81
CA SER A 385 -4.94 18.76 12.38
C SER A 385 -5.17 19.76 13.50
N GLN A 386 -5.45 19.27 14.72
CA GLN A 386 -5.59 20.11 15.91
C GLN A 386 -4.24 20.71 16.35
N LEU A 387 -3.16 19.93 16.29
CA LEU A 387 -1.82 20.38 16.66
C LEU A 387 -1.37 21.58 15.82
N TYR A 388 -1.64 21.54 14.52
CA TYR A 388 -1.23 22.58 13.57
C TYR A 388 -2.32 23.60 13.25
N ASN A 389 -3.53 23.47 13.84
CA ASN A 389 -4.71 24.29 13.55
C ASN A 389 -5.02 24.36 12.06
N PHE A 390 -5.14 23.21 11.41
CA PHE A 390 -5.53 23.15 10.00
C PHE A 390 -6.93 23.75 9.78
N SER A 391 -7.14 24.41 8.64
CA SER A 391 -8.46 24.89 8.25
C SER A 391 -9.43 23.77 7.91
N ASP A 392 -10.72 24.09 7.94
CA ASP A 392 -11.79 23.19 7.48
C ASP A 392 -11.65 22.87 5.98
N GLU A 393 -11.08 23.80 5.21
CA GLU A 393 -10.62 23.59 3.83
C GLU A 393 -9.15 23.19 3.86
N PHE A 394 -8.87 21.92 3.59
CA PHE A 394 -7.53 21.37 3.68
C PHE A 394 -6.66 21.84 2.50
N THR A 395 -5.62 22.62 2.78
CA THR A 395 -4.71 23.17 1.77
C THR A 395 -3.54 22.22 1.48
N ASP A 396 -2.90 22.36 0.31
CA ASP A 396 -1.69 21.59 -0.03
C ASP A 396 -0.57 21.78 1.02
N GLU A 397 -0.43 22.98 1.59
CA GLU A 397 0.56 23.25 2.65
C GLU A 397 0.27 22.44 3.92
N GLU A 398 -1.00 22.30 4.29
CA GLU A 398 -1.43 21.50 5.45
C GLU A 398 -1.28 20.00 5.19
N TYR A 399 -1.56 19.56 3.96
CA TYR A 399 -1.23 18.20 3.50
C TYR A 399 0.26 17.91 3.65
N PHE A 400 1.14 18.78 3.16
CA PHE A 400 2.57 18.60 3.30
C PHE A 400 3.03 18.63 4.76
N LYS A 401 2.42 19.45 5.64
CA LYS A 401 2.71 19.43 7.09
C LYS A 401 2.27 18.14 7.77
N PHE A 402 1.13 17.58 7.35
CA PHE A 402 0.70 16.27 7.83
C PHE A 402 1.72 15.19 7.43
N ILE A 403 2.09 15.14 6.15
CA ILE A 403 3.09 14.18 5.65
C ILE A 403 4.44 14.37 6.35
N ASP A 404 4.87 15.61 6.60
CA ASP A 404 6.08 15.92 7.36
C ASP A 404 6.08 15.30 8.76
N THR A 405 4.92 15.05 9.34
CA THR A 405 4.86 14.47 10.69
C THR A 405 5.18 12.97 10.66
N LEU A 406 4.69 12.26 9.63
CA LEU A 406 4.94 10.83 9.42
C LEU A 406 6.33 10.58 8.81
N GLY A 407 6.77 11.45 7.89
CA GLY A 407 8.05 11.36 7.19
C GLY A 407 8.17 10.15 6.26
N ASN A 408 7.04 9.55 5.88
CA ASN A 408 6.96 8.33 5.08
C ASN A 408 7.77 7.17 5.69
N MET A 409 7.92 7.13 7.02
CA MET A 409 8.78 6.15 7.69
C MET A 409 8.19 4.72 7.69
N GLU A 410 6.88 4.57 7.48
CA GLU A 410 6.20 3.29 7.28
C GLU A 410 6.75 2.50 6.08
N TYR A 411 7.23 3.20 5.05
CA TYR A 411 7.87 2.61 3.88
C TYR A 411 9.21 1.95 4.23
N VAL A 412 9.96 2.50 5.19
CA VAL A 412 11.19 1.89 5.71
C VAL A 412 10.86 0.58 6.43
N ASP A 413 9.80 0.55 7.22
CA ASP A 413 9.38 -0.65 7.94
C ASP A 413 8.89 -1.76 7.02
N ILE A 414 8.17 -1.42 5.95
CA ILE A 414 7.76 -2.39 4.92
C ILE A 414 9.00 -2.98 4.25
N LEU A 415 9.99 -2.15 3.88
CA LEU A 415 11.24 -2.66 3.31
C LEU A 415 11.97 -3.56 4.30
N LYS A 416 12.09 -3.14 5.57
CA LYS A 416 12.71 -3.91 6.66
C LYS A 416 12.07 -5.31 6.79
N LEU A 417 10.74 -5.38 6.87
CA LEU A 417 10.00 -6.65 6.98
C LEU A 417 10.12 -7.51 5.71
N SER A 418 10.11 -6.89 4.53
CA SER A 418 10.27 -7.61 3.25
C SER A 418 11.67 -8.23 3.12
N ILE A 419 12.73 -7.49 3.51
CA ILE A 419 14.12 -7.99 3.51
C ILE A 419 14.32 -9.06 4.58
N LYS A 420 13.75 -8.89 5.77
CA LYS A 420 13.70 -9.93 6.80
C LYS A 420 13.17 -11.25 6.23
N ASN A 421 12.04 -11.19 5.52
CA ASN A 421 11.41 -12.38 4.94
C ASN A 421 12.23 -12.97 3.78
N LEU A 422 12.95 -12.15 3.01
CA LEU A 422 13.91 -12.63 2.00
C LEU A 422 15.10 -13.36 2.65
N ILE A 423 15.64 -12.84 3.76
CA ILE A 423 16.71 -13.50 4.53
C ILE A 423 16.21 -14.86 5.03
N LEU A 424 15.04 -14.90 5.68
CA LEU A 424 14.44 -16.14 6.19
C LEU A 424 14.18 -17.16 5.07
N TYR A 425 13.71 -16.71 3.90
CA TYR A 425 13.53 -17.57 2.74
C TYR A 425 14.86 -18.20 2.30
N ASN A 426 15.93 -17.41 2.19
CA ASN A 426 17.26 -17.89 1.81
C ASN A 426 17.84 -18.87 2.84
N GLU A 427 17.64 -18.66 4.13
CA GLU A 427 18.15 -19.58 5.15
C GLU A 427 17.41 -20.93 5.15
N THR A 428 16.15 -20.93 4.73
CA THR A 428 15.36 -22.16 4.58
C THR A 428 15.51 -22.82 3.20
N ASN A 429 15.90 -22.06 2.17
CA ASN A 429 16.00 -22.51 0.78
C ASN A 429 17.33 -22.09 0.14
N ASN A 430 18.09 -23.05 -0.38
CA ASN A 430 19.35 -22.78 -1.08
C ASN A 430 19.20 -22.79 -2.61
N ASP A 431 18.22 -22.04 -3.11
CA ASP A 431 17.77 -22.11 -4.50
C ASP A 431 17.68 -20.73 -5.19
N LEU A 432 18.25 -19.70 -4.57
CA LEU A 432 18.46 -18.39 -5.16
C LEU A 432 19.96 -18.14 -5.33
N SER A 433 20.35 -17.64 -6.51
CA SER A 433 21.67 -17.12 -6.79
C SER A 433 21.85 -15.71 -6.20
N LEU A 434 23.09 -15.24 -6.11
CA LEU A 434 23.38 -13.85 -5.73
C LEU A 434 22.67 -12.85 -6.66
N LYS A 435 22.72 -13.07 -7.98
CA LYS A 435 22.06 -12.21 -8.97
C LYS A 435 20.55 -12.10 -8.71
N GLU A 436 19.89 -13.23 -8.47
CA GLU A 436 18.46 -13.27 -8.16
C GLU A 436 18.12 -12.51 -6.87
N ASN A 437 18.92 -12.68 -5.82
CA ASN A 437 18.74 -11.94 -4.56
C ASN A 437 18.89 -10.42 -4.74
N LEU A 438 19.87 -9.98 -5.51
CA LEU A 438 20.06 -8.55 -5.78
C LEU A 438 18.93 -7.97 -6.65
N ILE A 439 18.41 -8.73 -7.61
CA ILE A 439 17.23 -8.34 -8.40
C ILE A 439 16.00 -8.17 -7.49
N LEU A 440 15.75 -9.12 -6.59
CA LEU A 440 14.63 -9.05 -5.64
C LEU A 440 14.76 -7.87 -4.68
N TYR A 441 15.96 -7.57 -4.17
CA TYR A 441 16.22 -6.39 -3.37
C TYR A 441 15.96 -5.10 -4.17
N ASN A 442 16.51 -5.01 -5.39
CA ASN A 442 16.31 -3.86 -6.27
C ASN A 442 14.82 -3.61 -6.54
N PHE A 443 14.06 -4.69 -6.70
CA PHE A 443 12.63 -4.60 -6.91
C PHE A 443 11.88 -3.96 -5.74
N TYR A 444 12.11 -4.43 -4.51
CA TYR A 444 11.50 -3.84 -3.32
C TYR A 444 11.89 -2.38 -3.17
N LEU A 445 13.19 -2.08 -3.30
CA LEU A 445 13.69 -0.73 -3.21
C LEU A 445 12.97 0.21 -4.18
N ASN A 446 12.84 -0.19 -5.44
CA ASN A 446 12.17 0.58 -6.46
C ASN A 446 10.67 0.82 -6.14
N LYS A 447 9.95 -0.21 -5.67
CA LYS A 447 8.54 -0.08 -5.27
C LYS A 447 8.39 0.88 -4.08
N ILE A 448 9.21 0.70 -3.05
CA ILE A 448 9.19 1.50 -1.82
C ILE A 448 9.52 2.97 -2.11
N VAL A 449 10.60 3.24 -2.86
CA VAL A 449 10.99 4.61 -3.23
C VAL A 449 9.93 5.26 -4.11
N THR A 450 9.39 4.55 -5.10
CA THR A 450 8.35 5.11 -5.99
C THR A 450 7.13 5.55 -5.19
N SER A 451 6.62 4.70 -4.30
CA SER A 451 5.41 5.00 -3.52
C SER A 451 5.66 6.06 -2.43
N ALA A 452 6.87 6.13 -1.87
CA ALA A 452 7.21 7.13 -0.86
C ALA A 452 7.57 8.52 -1.42
N THR A 453 7.76 8.65 -2.74
CA THR A 453 8.22 9.90 -3.34
C THR A 453 7.03 10.82 -3.62
N LEU A 454 7.08 12.03 -3.08
CA LEU A 454 6.10 13.08 -3.40
C LEU A 454 6.46 13.73 -4.74
N ARG A 455 5.47 14.03 -5.57
CA ARG A 455 5.65 14.69 -6.87
C ARG A 455 5.05 16.07 -6.82
N ASP A 456 5.85 17.05 -7.22
CA ASP A 456 5.39 18.40 -7.52
C ASP A 456 5.58 18.65 -9.02
N TYR A 457 4.48 18.93 -9.71
CA TYR A 457 4.50 19.24 -11.13
C TYR A 457 4.73 20.74 -11.28
N SER A 458 5.77 21.14 -12.02
CA SER A 458 5.86 22.53 -12.44
C SER A 458 4.62 22.86 -13.29
N ASP A 459 4.06 24.07 -13.12
CA ASP A 459 2.88 24.55 -13.88
C ASP A 459 3.05 24.47 -15.41
N ASP A 460 4.30 24.40 -15.89
CA ASP A 460 4.65 24.30 -17.30
C ASP A 460 4.93 22.86 -17.79
N PHE A 461 4.83 21.85 -16.92
CA PHE A 461 5.10 20.43 -17.17
C PHE A 461 6.48 20.13 -17.78
N THR A 462 7.44 21.07 -17.71
CA THR A 462 8.78 20.90 -18.27
C THR A 462 9.77 20.28 -17.29
N THR A 463 9.47 20.37 -15.99
CA THR A 463 10.30 19.88 -14.90
C THR A 463 9.43 19.11 -13.91
N THR A 464 9.90 17.96 -13.45
CA THR A 464 9.26 17.21 -12.35
C THR A 464 10.17 17.27 -11.13
N ASP A 465 9.72 17.94 -10.09
CA ASP A 465 10.40 17.96 -8.79
C ASP A 465 9.85 16.80 -7.96
N TYR A 466 10.76 15.93 -7.53
CA TYR A 466 10.49 14.85 -6.60
C TYR A 466 10.94 15.27 -5.21
N TYR A 467 10.24 14.84 -4.17
CA TYR A 467 10.66 15.03 -2.79
C TYR A 467 10.70 13.70 -2.04
N LEU A 468 11.79 13.48 -1.28
CA LEU A 468 11.98 12.33 -0.41
C LEU A 468 12.57 12.79 0.92
N TYR A 469 12.12 12.20 2.03
CA TYR A 469 12.68 12.50 3.34
C TYR A 469 14.08 11.91 3.50
N ALA A 470 15.00 12.71 4.03
CA ALA A 470 16.39 12.29 4.27
C ALA A 470 16.47 11.10 5.23
N GLU A 471 15.59 11.06 6.23
CA GLU A 471 15.46 9.99 7.21
C GLU A 471 15.03 8.67 6.56
N LEU A 472 14.08 8.72 5.64
CA LEU A 472 13.68 7.57 4.83
C LEU A 472 14.87 7.04 4.02
N TYR A 473 15.59 7.94 3.34
CA TYR A 473 16.79 7.57 2.57
C TYR A 473 17.85 6.90 3.46
N GLN A 474 18.10 7.44 4.65
CA GLN A 474 19.05 6.87 5.61
C GLN A 474 18.61 5.47 6.06
N GLY A 475 17.33 5.27 6.38
CA GLY A 475 16.79 3.97 6.77
C GLY A 475 16.93 2.94 5.65
N VAL A 476 16.61 3.32 4.41
CA VAL A 476 16.80 2.48 3.22
C VAL A 476 18.28 2.07 3.05
N LYS A 477 19.22 2.99 3.21
CA LYS A 477 20.66 2.68 3.10
C LYS A 477 21.20 1.79 4.22
N GLN A 478 20.65 1.91 5.43
CA GLN A 478 20.99 0.98 6.50
C GLN A 478 20.51 -0.44 6.18
N ILE A 479 19.28 -0.59 5.67
CA ILE A 479 18.75 -1.90 5.25
C ILE A 479 19.59 -2.50 4.11
N GLU A 480 20.01 -1.68 3.15
CA GLU A 480 20.91 -2.09 2.05
C GLU A 480 22.21 -2.72 2.57
N ASP A 481 22.92 -2.00 3.45
CA ASP A 481 24.19 -2.47 4.02
C ASP A 481 24.00 -3.77 4.80
N ILE A 482 22.96 -3.84 5.64
CA ILE A 482 22.66 -5.05 6.42
C ILE A 482 22.42 -6.25 5.49
N PHE A 483 21.60 -6.07 4.45
CA PHE A 483 21.30 -7.15 3.50
C PHE A 483 22.54 -7.54 2.68
N PHE A 484 23.36 -6.59 2.25
CA PHE A 484 24.54 -6.89 1.43
C PHE A 484 25.64 -7.56 2.26
N ARG A 485 25.78 -7.21 3.54
CA ARG A 485 26.64 -7.94 4.48
C ARG A 485 26.14 -9.37 4.71
N TYR A 486 24.84 -9.58 4.76
CA TYR A 486 24.25 -10.92 4.78
C TYR A 486 24.59 -11.72 3.52
N LEU A 487 24.38 -11.14 2.33
CA LEU A 487 24.72 -11.80 1.06
C LEU A 487 26.23 -12.09 0.94
N SER A 488 27.09 -11.17 1.37
CA SER A 488 28.54 -11.36 1.43
C SER A 488 28.91 -12.59 2.24
N LYS A 489 28.33 -12.74 3.44
CA LYS A 489 28.57 -13.92 4.29
C LYS A 489 28.02 -15.19 3.65
N ARG A 490 26.78 -15.15 3.14
CA ARG A 490 26.08 -16.31 2.58
C ARG A 490 26.78 -16.90 1.36
N TYR A 491 27.24 -16.05 0.45
CA TYR A 491 27.85 -16.48 -0.80
C TYR A 491 29.37 -16.55 -0.77
N ASP A 492 30.00 -16.23 0.37
CA ASP A 492 31.46 -16.13 0.53
C ASP A 492 32.09 -15.22 -0.53
N ILE A 493 31.53 -14.02 -0.67
CA ILE A 493 31.94 -12.99 -1.63
C ILE A 493 32.21 -11.70 -0.87
N SER A 494 33.20 -10.92 -1.30
CA SER A 494 33.51 -9.66 -0.62
C SER A 494 32.37 -8.66 -0.76
N LEU A 495 32.10 -7.88 0.29
CA LEU A 495 31.06 -6.83 0.25
C LEU A 495 31.25 -5.88 -0.93
N ASN A 496 32.50 -5.54 -1.28
CA ASN A 496 32.79 -4.70 -2.44
C ASN A 496 32.34 -5.35 -3.76
N ASP A 497 32.52 -6.66 -3.91
CA ASP A 497 32.08 -7.38 -5.11
C ASP A 497 30.54 -7.49 -5.18
N ILE A 498 29.85 -7.57 -4.02
CA ILE A 498 28.39 -7.46 -3.95
C ILE A 498 27.95 -6.09 -4.51
N TYR A 499 28.55 -5.00 -4.03
CA TYR A 499 28.26 -3.65 -4.53
C TYR A 499 28.59 -3.48 -6.00
N LEU A 500 29.71 -4.02 -6.49
CA LEU A 500 30.06 -3.97 -7.91
C LEU A 500 29.01 -4.66 -8.78
N GLN A 501 28.59 -5.87 -8.41
CA GLN A 501 27.52 -6.59 -9.13
C GLN A 501 26.18 -5.87 -9.05
N TYR A 502 25.85 -5.27 -7.91
CA TYR A 502 24.64 -4.46 -7.77
C TYR A 502 24.66 -3.21 -8.66
N ASN A 503 25.80 -2.54 -8.77
CA ASN A 503 25.95 -1.34 -9.59
C ASN A 503 25.99 -1.63 -11.10
N GLU A 504 26.22 -2.88 -11.51
CA GLU A 504 26.10 -3.29 -12.92
C GLU A 504 24.64 -3.31 -13.43
N LYS A 505 23.65 -3.17 -12.54
CA LYS A 505 22.21 -3.17 -12.86
C LYS A 505 21.82 -2.18 -13.96
N ASP A 506 22.50 -1.06 -14.07
CA ASP A 506 22.20 -0.01 -15.05
C ASP A 506 22.55 -0.40 -16.49
N ASN A 507 23.39 -1.43 -16.64
CA ASN A 507 23.82 -1.97 -17.91
C ASN A 507 23.20 -3.36 -18.19
N ASP A 508 22.48 -3.91 -17.22
CA ASP A 508 21.81 -5.20 -17.33
C ASP A 508 20.30 -4.98 -17.42
N GLU A 509 19.82 -5.21 -18.63
CA GLU A 509 18.42 -5.18 -18.99
C GLU A 509 17.54 -5.88 -17.94
N ASP A 510 17.91 -7.06 -17.41
CA ASP A 510 17.17 -7.83 -16.38
C ASP A 510 16.79 -7.01 -15.12
N TRP A 511 17.46 -5.88 -14.86
CA TRP A 511 17.26 -5.04 -13.68
C TRP A 511 16.47 -3.77 -13.94
N LEU A 512 16.45 -3.30 -15.19
CA LEU A 512 15.87 -2.03 -15.63
C LEU A 512 14.35 -2.10 -15.86
N ILE A 513 13.80 -3.31 -15.87
CA ILE A 513 12.40 -3.56 -16.21
C ILE A 513 11.58 -3.72 -14.93
N SER A 514 10.50 -2.94 -14.86
CA SER A 514 9.39 -3.22 -13.96
C SER A 514 8.89 -4.63 -14.24
N PHE A 515 8.57 -5.46 -13.24
CA PHE A 515 8.01 -6.80 -13.52
C PHE A 515 6.75 -6.76 -14.43
N ASN A 516 6.16 -5.57 -14.64
CA ASN A 516 5.09 -5.29 -15.60
C ASN A 516 5.53 -5.19 -17.08
N ASP A 517 6.66 -4.55 -17.44
CA ASP A 517 7.05 -4.47 -18.88
C ASP A 517 7.35 -5.86 -19.48
N TYR A 518 7.58 -6.86 -18.63
CA TYR A 518 7.63 -8.27 -19.02
C TYR A 518 6.31 -8.77 -19.66
N PHE A 519 5.16 -8.29 -19.18
CA PHE A 519 3.84 -8.70 -19.68
C PHE A 519 3.39 -7.91 -20.92
N VAL A 520 3.83 -6.65 -21.07
CA VAL A 520 3.41 -5.76 -22.16
C VAL A 520 4.40 -5.78 -23.35
N GLY A 521 5.69 -6.03 -23.11
CA GLY A 521 6.75 -5.86 -24.12
C GLY A 521 7.23 -7.10 -24.86
N GLY A 522 6.78 -8.31 -24.49
CA GLY A 522 7.18 -9.56 -25.17
C GLY A 522 8.68 -9.91 -25.06
N VAL A 523 9.41 -9.28 -24.13
CA VAL A 523 10.84 -9.53 -23.92
C VAL A 523 11.02 -10.77 -23.05
N ASN A 524 11.38 -11.90 -23.67
CA ASN A 524 11.60 -13.17 -22.99
C ASN A 524 12.90 -13.13 -22.17
N ARG A 525 12.81 -12.73 -20.90
CA ARG A 525 13.93 -12.73 -19.95
C ARG A 525 13.79 -13.84 -18.92
N THR A 526 14.66 -14.84 -19.04
CA THR A 526 14.60 -16.10 -18.30
C THR A 526 14.69 -15.89 -16.79
N THR A 527 15.52 -14.96 -16.30
CA THR A 527 15.73 -14.74 -14.84
C THR A 527 14.46 -14.20 -14.17
N ILE A 528 13.90 -13.10 -14.68
CA ILE A 528 12.67 -12.48 -14.18
C ILE A 528 11.51 -13.47 -14.25
N LYS A 529 11.39 -14.17 -15.39
CA LYS A 529 10.36 -15.20 -15.58
C LYS A 529 10.43 -16.27 -14.50
N ASN A 530 11.62 -16.81 -14.25
CA ASN A 530 11.82 -17.84 -13.23
C ASN A 530 11.47 -17.31 -11.83
N LEU A 531 11.85 -16.07 -11.50
CA LEU A 531 11.48 -15.43 -10.24
C LEU A 531 9.95 -15.25 -10.10
N LEU A 532 9.26 -14.85 -11.16
CA LEU A 532 7.79 -14.70 -11.16
C LEU A 532 7.03 -16.04 -11.14
N GLU A 533 7.60 -17.09 -11.71
CA GLU A 533 7.05 -18.45 -11.61
C GLU A 533 7.24 -19.01 -10.21
N LYS A 534 8.38 -18.69 -9.58
CA LYS A 534 8.72 -19.12 -8.22
C LYS A 534 7.98 -18.33 -7.15
N PHE A 535 7.79 -17.03 -7.35
CA PHE A 535 7.11 -16.11 -6.45
C PHE A 535 5.97 -15.38 -7.18
N PRO A 536 4.81 -16.05 -7.38
CA PRO A 536 3.71 -15.49 -8.17
C PRO A 536 3.15 -14.17 -7.63
N LYS A 537 3.24 -13.94 -6.31
CA LYS A 537 2.80 -12.69 -5.67
C LYS A 537 3.53 -11.45 -6.16
N LEU A 538 4.77 -11.58 -6.64
CA LEU A 538 5.52 -10.47 -7.23
C LEU A 538 4.82 -9.87 -8.47
N LYS A 539 3.94 -10.62 -9.15
CA LYS A 539 3.14 -10.12 -10.28
C LYS A 539 2.09 -9.07 -9.88
N MET A 540 1.69 -9.09 -8.60
CA MET A 540 0.68 -8.18 -8.06
C MET A 540 1.26 -6.84 -7.65
N LEU A 541 2.56 -6.80 -7.41
CA LEU A 541 3.26 -5.61 -6.96
C LEU A 541 3.45 -4.65 -8.15
N SER A 542 2.81 -3.47 -8.06
CA SER A 542 2.71 -2.47 -9.14
C SER A 542 4.07 -2.07 -9.74
N VAL A 543 4.00 -1.48 -10.94
CA VAL A 543 5.14 -0.94 -11.69
C VAL A 543 5.91 0.08 -10.84
N PRO A 544 7.21 -0.11 -10.58
CA PRO A 544 8.03 0.98 -10.08
C PRO A 544 8.20 2.03 -11.17
N ASN A 545 8.13 3.31 -10.81
CA ASN A 545 8.49 4.37 -11.73
C ASN A 545 10.03 4.48 -11.75
N TYR A 546 10.64 3.89 -12.77
CA TYR A 546 12.09 3.88 -12.97
C TYR A 546 12.73 5.28 -12.89
N ASN A 547 12.01 6.33 -13.33
CA ASN A 547 12.52 7.70 -13.32
C ASN A 547 12.65 8.27 -11.90
N CYS A 548 11.78 7.90 -10.97
CA CYS A 548 11.88 8.31 -9.56
C CYS A 548 13.16 7.76 -8.91
N TYR A 549 13.47 6.50 -9.18
CA TYR A 549 14.67 5.85 -8.64
C TYR A 549 15.96 6.43 -9.22
N LYS A 550 15.99 6.66 -10.53
CA LYS A 550 17.14 7.31 -11.17
C LYS A 550 17.37 8.72 -10.64
N ALA A 551 16.30 9.49 -10.41
CA ALA A 551 16.39 10.78 -9.75
C ALA A 551 16.96 10.67 -8.33
N LEU A 552 16.61 9.61 -7.57
CA LEU A 552 17.22 9.31 -6.27
C LEU A 552 18.72 9.06 -6.36
N GLU A 553 19.16 8.18 -7.24
CA GLU A 553 20.59 7.89 -7.41
C GLU A 553 21.39 9.12 -7.88
N SER A 554 20.84 9.92 -8.78
CA SER A 554 21.46 11.17 -9.23
C SER A 554 21.59 12.17 -8.09
N ALA A 555 20.55 12.36 -7.26
CA ALA A 555 20.60 13.27 -6.12
C ALA A 555 21.65 12.87 -5.06
N VAL A 556 21.90 11.58 -4.88
CA VAL A 556 22.99 11.08 -4.00
C VAL A 556 24.36 11.54 -4.50
N ASN A 557 24.53 11.67 -5.81
CA ASN A 557 25.75 12.19 -6.42
C ASN A 557 25.77 13.72 -6.55
N GLY A 558 24.69 14.40 -6.14
CA GLY A 558 24.51 15.85 -6.29
C GLY A 558 24.13 16.27 -7.71
N ASP A 559 23.67 15.34 -8.54
CA ASP A 559 23.38 15.53 -9.96
C ASP A 559 21.87 15.59 -10.23
N GLU A 560 21.48 16.29 -11.30
CA GLU A 560 20.12 16.26 -11.85
C GLU A 560 19.95 15.08 -12.82
N TYR A 561 18.75 14.48 -12.87
CA TYR A 561 18.43 13.39 -13.79
C TYR A 561 17.68 13.90 -15.04
N TYR A 562 18.05 13.35 -16.20
CA TYR A 562 17.49 13.74 -17.49
C TYR A 562 16.98 12.49 -18.21
N ASP A 563 15.70 12.48 -18.59
CA ASP A 563 15.11 11.36 -19.33
C ASP A 563 15.40 11.48 -20.84
N GLU A 564 15.89 10.40 -21.45
CA GLU A 564 16.19 10.33 -22.89
C GLU A 564 14.93 10.09 -23.75
N THR A 565 13.78 9.79 -23.14
CA THR A 565 12.53 9.49 -23.85
C THR A 565 11.85 10.75 -24.41
N GLY A 566 12.35 11.25 -25.55
CA GLY A 566 11.61 12.04 -26.55
C GLY A 566 11.14 13.47 -26.19
N TYR A 567 10.95 13.79 -24.92
CA TYR A 567 10.44 15.08 -24.44
C TYR A 567 11.49 15.92 -23.71
N GLY A 568 12.65 15.34 -23.37
CA GLY A 568 13.75 16.06 -22.72
C GLY A 568 13.39 16.65 -21.35
N ALA A 569 12.44 16.03 -20.65
CA ALA A 569 11.98 16.47 -19.34
C ALA A 569 13.11 16.36 -18.31
N LYS A 570 13.30 17.43 -17.52
CA LYS A 570 14.25 17.43 -16.42
C LYS A 570 13.56 16.89 -15.17
N SER A 571 14.22 15.94 -14.49
CA SER A 571 13.79 15.43 -13.20
C SER A 571 14.80 15.80 -12.14
N LYS A 572 14.32 16.36 -11.03
CA LYS A 572 15.17 16.72 -9.90
C LYS A 572 14.59 16.13 -8.62
N LEU A 573 15.38 15.40 -7.85
CA LEU A 573 15.01 15.00 -6.51
C LEU A 573 15.56 16.00 -5.49
N ASN A 574 14.67 16.53 -4.66
CA ASN A 574 14.99 17.39 -3.55
C ASN A 574 14.83 16.58 -2.24
N LEU A 575 15.89 16.50 -1.43
CA LEU A 575 15.79 15.88 -0.11
C LEU A 575 15.13 16.85 0.86
N ARG A 576 14.03 16.42 1.48
CA ARG A 576 13.34 17.14 2.55
C ARG A 576 13.83 16.62 3.89
N HIS A 577 14.02 17.53 4.85
CA HIS A 577 14.31 17.16 6.23
C HIS A 577 13.05 17.31 7.06
N LEU A 578 12.83 16.40 8.00
CA LEU A 578 11.78 16.57 8.99
C LEU A 578 12.13 17.78 9.85
N SER A 579 11.19 18.73 9.97
CA SER A 579 11.38 20.00 10.67
C SER A 579 11.37 19.87 12.18
#